data_AF-A0A7X9AC34-F1
#
_entry.id   AF-A0A7X9AC34-F1
#
_cell.length_a   1.000
_cell.length_b   1.000
_cell.length_c   1.000
_cell.angle_alpha   90.00
_cell.angle_beta   90.00
_cell.angle_gamma   90.00
#
_symmetry.space_group_name_H-M   'P 1'
#
loop_
_entity.id
_entity.type
_entity.pdbx_description
1 polymer ?
#
loop_
_entity_poly.entity_id
_entity_poly.type
_entity_poly.pdbx_seq_one_letter_code
_entity_poly.pdbx_strand_id
1 'polypeptide(L)'
;MRKAIVLMMIVMILLPSALIADPIRTYEPYQENEFPLWTYKLHRAERLFFGSMIITIPITMIAYSLAQQSGVITGAATQAEAYLIQGAIAAGLSLGISVTDFIIGEVRRR
;
A
#
# COMPACT_ATOMS: atom_id res chain seq x y z
N MET A 1 8.72 -5.07 -30.82
CA MET A 1 7.63 -4.09 -31.01
C MET A 1 6.83 -3.82 -29.73
N ARG A 2 6.22 -4.82 -29.07
CA ARG A 2 5.45 -4.59 -27.81
C ARG A 2 6.24 -3.87 -26.70
N LYS A 3 7.51 -4.24 -26.47
CA LYS A 3 8.38 -3.60 -25.46
C LYS A 3 8.65 -2.12 -25.74
N ALA A 4 8.76 -1.74 -27.02
CA ALA A 4 8.98 -0.35 -27.43
C ALA A 4 7.72 0.51 -27.22
N ILE A 5 6.54 -0.08 -27.45
CA ILE A 5 5.25 0.58 -27.20
C ILE A 5 5.05 0.83 -25.70
N VAL A 6 5.34 -0.17 -24.86
CA VAL A 6 5.26 0.00 -23.39
C VAL A 6 6.24 1.06 -22.89
N LEU A 7 7.47 1.06 -23.42
CA LEU A 7 8.45 2.10 -23.10
C LEU A 7 7.96 3.49 -23.51
N MET A 8 7.39 3.61 -24.71
CA MET A 8 6.81 4.86 -25.22
C MET A 8 5.65 5.35 -24.35
N MET A 9 4.77 4.45 -23.89
CA MET A 9 3.66 4.80 -22.99
C MET A 9 4.17 5.28 -21.63
N ILE A 10 5.17 4.61 -21.05
CA ILE A 10 5.79 5.04 -19.79
C ILE A 10 6.42 6.43 -19.95
N VAL A 11 7.15 6.67 -21.04
CA VAL A 11 7.75 7.96 -21.33
C VAL A 11 6.67 9.04 -21.52
N MET A 12 5.59 8.77 -22.25
CA MET A 12 4.49 9.72 -22.43
C MET A 12 3.77 10.09 -21.13
N ILE A 13 3.75 9.19 -20.14
CA ILE A 13 3.15 9.46 -18.82
C ILE A 13 4.11 10.27 -17.93
N LEU A 14 5.43 10.02 -18.01
CA LEU A 14 6.43 10.62 -17.13
C LEU A 14 7.01 11.94 -17.67
N LEU A 15 7.03 12.17 -18.98
CA LEU A 15 7.55 13.40 -19.58
C LEU A 15 6.77 14.66 -19.12
N PRO A 16 5.42 14.65 -19.05
CA PRO A 16 4.64 15.79 -18.61
C PRO A 16 4.91 16.18 -17.15
N SER A 17 5.23 15.22 -16.27
CA SER A 17 5.46 15.52 -14.85
C SER A 17 6.72 16.34 -14.61
N ALA A 18 7.73 16.25 -15.49
CA ALA A 18 8.94 17.05 -15.38
C ALA A 18 8.78 18.45 -16.01
N LEU A 19 7.93 18.58 -17.05
CA LEU A 19 7.78 19.81 -17.82
C LEU A 19 6.65 20.73 -17.31
N ILE A 20 5.65 20.17 -16.63
CA ILE A 20 4.46 20.90 -16.14
C ILE A 20 4.55 21.13 -14.62
N ALA A 21 5.55 20.57 -13.93
CA ALA A 21 5.73 20.82 -12.51
C ALA A 21 6.18 22.26 -12.27
N ASP A 22 5.35 23.01 -11.53
CA ASP A 22 5.76 24.29 -10.98
C ASP A 22 7.05 24.15 -10.17
N PRO A 23 7.94 25.15 -10.19
CA PRO A 23 9.15 25.13 -9.37
C PRO A 23 8.74 24.91 -7.92
N ILE A 24 9.41 23.95 -7.27
CA ILE A 24 9.13 23.57 -5.88
C ILE A 24 9.18 24.85 -5.03
N ARG A 25 8.00 25.32 -4.61
CA ARG A 25 7.91 26.46 -3.69
C ARG A 25 8.68 26.07 -2.43
N THR A 26 9.45 27.00 -1.88
CA THR A 26 10.11 26.81 -0.59
C THR A 26 9.11 26.28 0.42
N TYR A 27 9.48 25.24 1.18
CA TYR A 27 8.59 24.59 2.13
C TYR A 27 8.01 25.62 3.11
N GLU A 28 6.69 25.79 3.07
CA GLU A 28 5.93 26.53 4.06
C GLU A 28 5.20 25.51 4.97
N PRO A 29 5.30 25.63 6.30
CA PRO A 29 4.53 24.78 7.20
C PRO A 29 3.03 24.92 6.93
N TYR A 30 2.32 23.80 6.93
CA TYR A 30 0.87 23.79 6.69
C TYR A 30 0.13 24.62 7.73
N GLN A 31 -0.85 25.40 7.28
CA GLN A 31 -1.73 26.14 8.19
C GLN A 31 -2.74 25.18 8.82
N GLU A 32 -3.15 25.44 10.08
CA GLU A 32 -4.06 24.56 10.83
C GLU A 32 -5.39 24.29 10.12
N ASN A 33 -5.79 25.17 9.21
CA ASN A 33 -7.07 25.14 8.50
C ASN A 33 -6.92 24.79 7.00
N GLU A 34 -5.72 24.43 6.55
CA GLU A 34 -5.43 24.22 5.13
C GLU A 34 -6.04 22.92 4.60
N PHE A 35 -6.18 21.91 5.46
CA PHE A 35 -6.77 20.63 5.10
C PHE A 35 -7.94 20.25 6.00
N PRO A 36 -8.98 19.61 5.44
CA PRO A 36 -10.04 19.03 6.24
C PRO A 36 -9.52 17.99 7.26
N LEU A 37 -10.08 17.96 8.46
CA LEU A 37 -9.64 17.04 9.53
C LEU A 37 -9.62 15.54 9.14
N TRP A 38 -10.47 15.14 8.18
CA TRP A 38 -10.52 13.75 7.70
C TRP A 38 -9.27 13.34 6.92
N THR A 39 -8.57 14.28 6.26
CA THR A 39 -7.36 13.97 5.48
C THR A 39 -6.22 13.54 6.39
N TYR A 40 -6.12 14.11 7.60
CA TYR A 40 -5.17 13.67 8.62
C TYR A 40 -5.45 12.24 9.08
N LYS A 41 -6.73 11.87 9.22
CA LYS A 41 -7.13 10.49 9.56
C LYS A 41 -6.78 9.53 8.41
N LEU A 42 -7.04 9.91 7.16
CA LEU A 42 -6.66 9.13 5.98
C LEU A 42 -5.13 8.94 5.90
N HIS A 43 -4.37 10.03 6.05
CA HIS A 43 -2.91 9.97 5.99
C HIS A 43 -2.31 9.10 7.10
N ARG A 44 -2.92 9.09 8.30
CA ARG A 44 -2.54 8.15 9.36
C ARG A 44 -2.85 6.70 8.94
N ALA A 45 -4.02 6.44 8.39
CA ALA A 45 -4.42 5.11 7.94
C ALA A 45 -3.48 4.56 6.85
N GLU A 46 -3.09 5.41 5.88
CA GLU A 46 -2.12 5.06 4.82
C GLU A 46 -0.75 4.73 5.39
N ARG A 47 -0.21 5.59 6.27
CA ARG A 47 1.10 5.35 6.89
C ARG A 47 1.13 4.04 7.67
N LEU A 48 0.07 3.71 8.39
CA LEU A 48 -0.02 2.45 9.12
C LEU A 48 -0.18 1.26 8.18
N PHE A 49 -1.04 1.37 7.15
CA PHE A 49 -1.25 0.31 6.17
C PHE A 49 0.03 -0.04 5.42
N PHE A 50 0.69 0.94 4.80
CA PHE A 50 1.93 0.71 4.07
C PHE A 50 3.11 0.44 5.00
N GLY A 51 3.12 1.04 6.19
CA GLY A 51 4.14 0.79 7.21
C GLY A 51 4.10 -0.65 7.72
N SER A 52 2.91 -1.21 7.94
CA SER A 52 2.76 -2.59 8.41
C SER A 52 3.10 -3.62 7.33
N MET A 53 2.98 -3.28 6.04
CA MET A 53 3.28 -4.19 4.93
C MET A 53 4.71 -4.74 4.97
N ILE A 54 5.67 -3.96 5.47
CA ILE A 54 7.06 -4.40 5.65
C ILE A 54 7.14 -5.68 6.51
N ILE A 55 6.21 -5.84 7.45
CA ILE A 55 6.14 -6.99 8.35
C ILE A 55 5.09 -8.01 7.86
N THR A 56 3.91 -7.58 7.41
CA THR A 56 2.85 -8.52 7.05
C THR A 56 3.20 -9.35 5.80
N ILE A 57 3.94 -8.79 4.84
CA ILE A 57 4.39 -9.51 3.64
C ILE A 57 5.25 -10.73 4.02
N PRO A 58 6.41 -10.58 4.70
CA PRO A 58 7.26 -11.72 5.02
C PRO A 58 6.58 -12.74 5.94
N ILE A 59 5.78 -12.28 6.92
CA ILE A 59 5.01 -13.19 7.77
C ILE A 59 4.03 -14.02 6.93
N THR A 60 3.34 -13.38 5.99
CA THR A 60 2.41 -14.07 5.10
C THR A 60 3.12 -15.08 4.22
N MET A 61 4.29 -14.76 3.67
CA MET A 61 5.08 -15.70 2.86
C MET A 61 5.44 -16.96 3.65
N ILE A 62 5.90 -16.80 4.90
CA ILE A 62 6.26 -17.93 5.77
C ILE A 62 5.02 -18.75 6.11
N ALA A 63 3.95 -18.09 6.58
CA ALA A 63 2.71 -18.77 6.98
C ALA A 63 2.07 -19.52 5.81
N TYR A 64 2.05 -18.92 4.62
CA TYR A 64 1.52 -19.53 3.41
C TYR A 64 2.33 -20.75 2.97
N SER A 65 3.67 -20.66 3.00
CA SER A 65 4.55 -21.81 2.72
C SER A 65 4.32 -22.96 3.69
N LEU A 66 4.19 -22.67 4.99
CA LEU A 66 3.92 -23.67 6.02
C LEU A 66 2.54 -24.32 5.84
N ALA A 67 1.52 -23.53 5.51
CA ALA A 67 0.17 -24.03 5.24
C ALA A 67 0.11 -24.95 4.01
N GLN A 68 0.91 -24.67 2.98
CA GLN A 68 1.06 -25.58 1.83
C GLN A 68 1.78 -26.87 2.21
N GLN A 69 2.90 -26.78 2.94
CA GLN A 69 3.69 -27.95 3.34
C GLN A 69 2.92 -28.89 4.27
N SER A 70 2.05 -28.34 5.11
CA SER A 70 1.18 -29.12 6.01
C SER A 70 -0.04 -29.71 5.31
N GLY A 71 -0.28 -29.40 4.03
CA GLY A 71 -1.44 -29.87 3.27
C GLY A 71 -2.76 -29.21 3.67
N VAL A 72 -2.73 -28.11 4.44
CA VAL A 72 -3.93 -27.37 4.87
C VAL A 72 -4.55 -26.61 3.70
N ILE A 73 -3.73 -26.12 2.78
CA ILE A 73 -4.16 -25.42 1.57
C ILE A 73 -3.54 -26.06 0.33
N THR A 74 -4.30 -26.08 -0.76
CA THR A 74 -3.77 -26.48 -2.07
C THR A 74 -2.83 -25.40 -2.61
N GLY A 75 -1.73 -25.82 -3.22
CA GLY A 75 -0.78 -24.91 -3.86
C GLY A 75 -1.42 -24.12 -5.01
N ALA A 76 -0.91 -22.92 -5.28
CA ALA A 76 -1.30 -22.14 -6.46
C ALA A 76 -0.81 -22.82 -7.75
N ALA A 77 -1.56 -22.67 -8.84
CA ALA A 77 -1.21 -23.29 -10.12
C ALA A 77 0.01 -22.60 -10.77
N THR A 78 0.21 -21.31 -10.49
CA THR A 78 1.35 -20.54 -11.00
C THR A 78 2.05 -19.73 -9.92
N GLN A 79 3.32 -19.38 -10.14
CA GLN A 79 4.06 -18.50 -9.21
C GLN A 79 3.42 -17.11 -9.08
N ALA A 80 2.89 -16.57 -10.19
CA ALA A 80 2.21 -15.28 -10.18
C ALA A 80 0.96 -15.31 -9.29
N GLU A 81 0.17 -16.38 -9.38
CA GLU A 81 -0.98 -16.60 -8.52
C GLU A 81 -0.59 -16.72 -7.05
N ALA A 82 0.50 -17.43 -6.74
CA ALA A 82 1.02 -17.51 -5.37
C ALA A 82 1.37 -16.13 -4.80
N TYR A 83 2.03 -15.27 -5.58
CA TYR A 83 2.36 -13.90 -5.16
C TYR A 83 1.12 -13.03 -4.99
N LEU A 84 0.10 -13.19 -5.83
CA LEU A 84 -1.16 -12.45 -5.69
C LEU A 84 -1.92 -12.88 -4.43
N ILE A 85 -1.98 -14.18 -4.14
CA ILE A 85 -2.63 -14.69 -2.92
C ILE A 85 -1.90 -14.17 -1.67
N GLN A 86 -0.57 -14.29 -1.64
CA GLN A 86 0.25 -13.78 -0.53
C GLN A 86 0.10 -12.26 -0.38
N GLY A 87 0.11 -11.51 -1.48
CA GLY A 87 -0.10 -10.06 -1.47
C GLY A 87 -1.47 -9.68 -0.93
N ALA A 88 -2.53 -10.39 -1.34
CA ALA A 88 -3.89 -10.16 -0.87
C ALA A 88 -4.03 -10.42 0.64
N ILE A 89 -3.46 -11.52 1.14
CA ILE A 89 -3.47 -11.83 2.58
C ILE A 89 -2.70 -10.76 3.36
N ALA A 90 -1.50 -10.38 2.91
CA ALA A 90 -0.68 -9.36 3.57
C ALA A 90 -1.35 -7.97 3.58
N ALA A 91 -2.05 -7.62 2.50
CA ALA A 91 -2.86 -6.40 2.40
C ALA A 91 -4.07 -6.46 3.33
N GLY A 92 -4.77 -7.60 3.41
CA GLY A 92 -5.88 -7.80 4.35
C GLY A 92 -5.45 -7.64 5.81
N LEU A 93 -4.30 -8.22 6.18
CA LEU A 93 -3.71 -8.05 7.52
C LEU A 93 -3.36 -6.58 7.81
N SER A 94 -2.73 -5.89 6.85
CA SER A 94 -2.39 -4.46 6.99
C SER A 94 -3.63 -3.57 7.12
N LEU A 95 -4.69 -3.89 6.37
CA LEU A 95 -5.97 -3.22 6.48
C LEU A 95 -6.58 -3.43 7.86
N GLY A 96 -6.53 -4.66 8.39
CA GLY A 96 -6.96 -4.97 9.75
C GLY A 96 -6.24 -4.14 10.81
N ILE A 97 -4.91 -4.00 10.69
CA ILE A 97 -4.10 -3.16 11.60
C ILE A 97 -4.55 -1.69 11.53
N SER A 98 -4.67 -1.15 10.31
CA SER A 98 -5.06 0.25 10.08
C SER A 98 -6.47 0.55 10.60
N VAL A 99 -7.44 -0.35 10.36
CA VAL A 99 -8.82 -0.22 10.86
C VAL A 99 -8.87 -0.33 12.38
N THR A 100 -8.10 -1.25 12.96
CA THR A 100 -8.05 -1.42 14.43
C THR A 100 -7.51 -0.16 15.10
N ASP A 101 -6.44 0.44 14.56
CA ASP A 101 -5.91 1.71 15.06
C ASP A 101 -6.94 2.85 14.94
N PHE A 102 -7.67 2.91 13.81
CA PHE A 102 -8.74 3.88 13.62
C PHE A 102 -9.83 3.74 14.69
N ILE A 103 -10.32 2.51 14.94
CA ILE A 103 -11.37 2.24 15.94
C ILE A 103 -10.87 2.62 17.34
N ILE A 104 -9.68 2.19 17.73
CA ILE A 104 -9.10 2.53 19.05
C ILE A 104 -8.94 4.04 19.19
N GLY A 105 -8.48 4.72 18.13
CA GLY A 105 -8.29 6.15 18.10
C GLY A 105 -9.59 6.94 18.26
N GLU A 106 -10.70 6.45 17.70
CA GLU A 106 -12.01 7.11 17.78
C GLU A 106 -12.73 6.78 19.10
N VAL A 107 -12.63 5.55 19.59
CA VAL A 107 -13.26 5.12 20.86
C VAL A 107 -12.59 5.80 22.06
N ARG A 108 -11.26 5.96 22.05
CA ARG A 108 -10.52 6.59 23.16
C ARG A 108 -10.68 8.11 23.23
N ARG A 109 -11.16 8.76 22.16
CA ARG A 109 -11.40 10.21 22.11
C ARG A 109 -12.84 10.61 22.49
N ARG A 110 -13.72 9.65 22.71
CA ARG A 110 -15.04 9.87 23.32
C ARG A 110 -14.95 9.68 24.83
#